data_AF-A0A0M3AJR4-F1
#
_entry.id   AF-A0A0M3AJR4-F1
#
_cell.length_a   1.000
_cell.length_b   1.000
_cell.length_c   1.000
_cell.angle_alpha   90.00
_cell.angle_beta   90.00
_cell.angle_gamma   90.00
#
_symmetry.space_group_name_H-M   'P 1'
#
loop_
_entity.id
_entity.type
_entity.pdbx_description
1 polymer ?
#
loop_
_entity_poly.entity_id
_entity_poly.type
_entity_poly.pdbx_seq_one_letter_code
_entity_poly.pdbx_strand_id
1 'polypeptide(L)'
;MGLDDRDYMRARYRARAKGTRWNDRNGRVEGAWFDPVNRGQDYQQRRFGGAHTQRSSLLRWLPFGLSVLLAAIPAYHALKRDGWLPDLRPELPFPETGAVTVNAQVHAENATSRLIVVTADANAVVQLFDPRSGRHVISVYVRKNDRTTIPVPPATYRMKVAEGQRWHGPTAFFGSSTTYETVVPLMVFTRQRGNGIDLHRRVDGTLPTRPNWRGPDSL
;
A
#
# COMPACT_ATOMS: atom_id res chain seq x y z
N MET A 1 -68.11 2.70 62.49
CA MET A 1 -67.06 3.27 61.60
C MET A 1 -67.71 4.39 60.81
N GLY A 2 -67.24 5.63 61.00
CA GLY A 2 -67.87 6.84 60.46
C GLY A 2 -67.70 6.99 58.95
N LEU A 3 -68.57 7.77 58.32
CA LEU A 3 -68.52 8.06 56.88
C LEU A 3 -67.17 8.66 56.45
N ASP A 4 -66.54 9.44 57.32
CA ASP A 4 -65.19 10.00 57.12
C ASP A 4 -64.12 8.92 56.93
N ASP A 5 -64.27 7.78 57.60
CA ASP A 5 -63.35 6.65 57.53
C ASP A 5 -63.47 5.92 56.18
N ARG A 6 -64.69 5.91 55.61
CA ARG A 6 -64.98 5.32 54.31
C ARG A 6 -64.43 6.17 53.17
N ASP A 7 -64.56 7.49 53.26
CA ASP A 7 -64.00 8.42 52.27
C ASP A 7 -62.49 8.57 52.40
N TYR A 8 -61.95 8.52 53.63
CA TYR A 8 -60.52 8.41 53.88
C TYR A 8 -59.92 7.16 53.23
N MET A 9 -60.54 5.98 53.40
CA MET A 9 -60.10 4.75 52.75
C MET A 9 -60.20 4.86 51.22
N ARG A 10 -61.28 5.46 50.69
CA ARG A 10 -61.47 5.61 49.24
C ARG A 10 -60.47 6.57 48.60
N ALA A 11 -60.12 7.66 49.28
CA ALA A 11 -59.06 8.57 48.87
C ALA A 11 -57.68 7.91 48.90
N ARG A 12 -57.40 7.12 49.95
CA ARG A 12 -56.15 6.36 50.09
C ARG A 12 -55.99 5.30 48.99
N TYR A 13 -57.06 4.58 48.63
CA TYR A 13 -57.02 3.62 47.51
C TYR A 13 -56.82 4.31 46.15
N ARG A 14 -57.44 5.47 45.91
CA ARG A 14 -57.23 6.25 44.68
C ARG A 14 -55.82 6.83 44.57
N ALA A 15 -55.20 7.22 45.69
CA ALA A 15 -53.80 7.64 45.71
C ALA A 15 -52.84 6.47 45.40
N ARG A 16 -53.15 5.26 45.90
CA ARG A 16 -52.36 4.04 45.61
C ARG A 16 -52.46 3.59 44.16
N ALA A 17 -53.65 3.70 43.56
CA ALA A 17 -53.91 3.34 42.16
C ALA A 17 -53.32 4.35 41.14
N LYS A 18 -53.12 5.61 41.54
CA LYS A 18 -52.48 6.64 40.67
C LYS A 18 -50.95 6.61 40.70
N GLY A 19 -50.34 5.92 41.67
CA GLY A 19 -48.88 5.77 41.80
C GLY A 19 -48.31 4.47 41.22
N THR A 20 -49.16 3.55 40.78
CA THR A 20 -48.76 2.26 40.20
C THR A 20 -48.66 2.38 38.69
N ARG A 21 -47.52 2.91 38.22
CA ARG A 21 -47.13 2.78 36.82
C ARG A 21 -46.38 1.45 36.69
N TRP A 22 -46.95 0.53 35.94
CA TRP A 22 -46.35 -0.77 35.65
C TRP A 22 -44.99 -0.53 34.97
N ASN A 23 -43.90 -0.84 35.69
CA ASN A 23 -42.56 -0.87 35.13
C ASN A 23 -42.31 -2.29 34.62
N ASP A 24 -42.51 -2.51 33.32
CA ASP A 24 -42.17 -3.75 32.63
C ASP A 24 -40.65 -3.88 32.47
N ARG A 25 -39.95 -4.08 33.59
CA ARG A 25 -38.70 -4.84 33.68
C ARG A 25 -38.18 -4.83 35.11
N ASN A 26 -38.07 -6.04 35.65
CA ASN A 26 -37.31 -6.43 36.84
C ASN A 26 -37.75 -5.89 38.21
N GLY A 27 -38.04 -6.85 39.09
CA GLY A 27 -37.56 -6.77 40.47
C GLY A 27 -38.64 -6.50 41.51
N ARG A 28 -39.40 -7.54 41.83
CA ARG A 28 -40.09 -7.65 43.11
C ARG A 28 -38.99 -7.81 44.19
N VAL A 29 -38.79 -6.81 45.05
CA VAL A 29 -37.96 -6.96 46.26
C VAL A 29 -38.73 -6.34 47.42
N GLU A 30 -39.55 -7.17 48.06
CA GLU A 30 -40.05 -6.88 49.40
C GLU A 30 -38.92 -7.21 50.38
N GLY A 31 -38.51 -6.21 51.18
CA GLY A 31 -37.48 -6.35 52.19
C GLY A 31 -37.96 -7.19 53.37
N ALA A 32 -37.18 -8.20 53.73
CA ALA A 32 -37.32 -8.98 54.95
C ALA A 32 -36.18 -8.63 55.92
N TRP A 33 -36.42 -7.63 56.77
CA TRP A 33 -36.37 -7.67 58.24
C TRP A 33 -35.40 -8.61 58.98
N PHE A 34 -34.14 -8.79 58.54
CA PHE A 34 -33.03 -9.16 59.44
C PHE A 34 -31.71 -8.55 58.91
N ASP A 35 -31.20 -7.54 59.62
CA ASP A 35 -29.87 -6.93 59.44
C ASP A 35 -28.88 -7.67 60.37
N PRO A 36 -27.61 -7.91 59.96
CA PRO A 36 -26.60 -6.95 60.38
C PRO A 36 -25.43 -6.77 59.38
N VAL A 37 -25.10 -5.50 59.13
CA VAL A 37 -23.74 -4.93 59.11
C VAL A 37 -22.64 -5.91 58.66
N ASN A 38 -22.34 -5.93 57.36
CA ASN A 38 -20.98 -6.21 56.90
C ASN A 38 -20.52 -5.13 55.93
N ARG A 39 -19.64 -4.29 56.48
CA ARG A 39 -18.85 -3.26 55.82
C ARG A 39 -18.03 -3.92 54.69
N GLY A 40 -18.20 -3.47 53.45
CA GLY A 40 -17.34 -3.92 52.38
C GLY A 40 -17.61 -3.24 51.05
N GLN A 41 -16.71 -2.32 50.68
CA GLN A 41 -16.33 -1.99 49.29
C GLN A 41 -17.08 -0.90 48.50
N ASP A 42 -17.93 -0.07 49.12
CA ASP A 42 -18.66 0.99 48.39
C ASP A 42 -18.04 2.42 48.40
N TYR A 43 -16.73 2.57 48.65
CA TYR A 43 -16.10 3.91 48.64
C TYR A 43 -14.89 4.09 47.71
N GLN A 44 -14.74 3.28 46.65
CA GLN A 44 -13.65 3.49 45.68
C GLN A 44 -14.04 3.64 44.20
N GLN A 45 -15.33 3.66 43.85
CA GLN A 45 -15.70 3.74 42.41
C GLN A 45 -15.89 5.16 41.85
N ARG A 46 -15.25 6.19 42.40
CA ARG A 46 -15.31 7.55 41.83
C ARG A 46 -13.98 8.28 41.89
N ARG A 47 -13.00 7.87 41.07
CA ARG A 47 -11.80 8.71 40.83
C ARG A 47 -11.23 8.72 39.42
N PHE A 48 -11.94 8.21 38.42
CA PHE A 48 -11.58 8.44 37.02
C PHE A 48 -12.82 8.82 36.22
N GLY A 49 -13.27 10.06 36.41
CA GLY A 49 -14.08 10.75 35.40
C GLY A 49 -13.19 11.03 34.19
N GLY A 50 -12.99 10.01 33.35
CA GLY A 50 -12.33 10.17 32.07
C GLY A 50 -13.12 11.18 31.27
N ALA A 51 -12.48 12.29 30.90
CA ALA A 51 -13.03 13.20 29.91
C ALA A 51 -13.35 12.37 28.67
N HIS A 52 -14.64 12.12 28.41
CA HIS A 52 -15.11 11.67 27.12
C HIS A 52 -14.89 12.82 26.14
N THR A 53 -13.65 12.98 25.70
CA THR A 53 -13.36 13.57 24.41
C THR A 53 -14.10 12.69 23.41
N GLN A 54 -15.15 13.26 22.81
CA GLN A 54 -15.76 12.68 21.61
C GLN A 54 -14.68 12.62 20.54
N ARG A 55 -13.88 11.55 20.55
CA ARG A 55 -13.01 11.21 19.43
C ARG A 55 -13.95 10.96 18.26
N SER A 56 -13.86 11.83 17.27
CA SER A 56 -14.73 11.86 16.11
C SER A 56 -14.94 10.45 15.53
N SER A 57 -16.19 10.12 15.20
CA SER A 57 -16.61 8.85 14.56
C SER A 57 -15.72 8.47 13.36
N LEU A 58 -15.19 9.47 12.65
CA LEU A 58 -14.27 9.31 11.53
C LEU A 58 -12.94 8.63 11.91
N LEU A 59 -12.43 8.83 13.13
CA LEU A 59 -11.16 8.22 13.56
C LEU A 59 -11.28 6.70 13.77
N ARG A 60 -12.50 6.17 13.97
CA ARG A 60 -12.76 4.73 14.14
C ARG A 60 -12.60 3.96 12.83
N TRP A 61 -12.86 4.61 11.70
CA TRP A 61 -12.72 4.03 10.36
C TRP A 61 -11.32 4.23 9.78
N LEU A 62 -10.51 5.09 10.39
CA LEU A 62 -9.13 5.36 9.98
C LEU A 62 -8.28 4.09 9.75
N PRO A 63 -8.24 3.07 10.64
CA PRO A 63 -7.43 1.87 10.40
C PRO A 63 -7.94 1.03 9.23
N PHE A 64 -9.26 0.98 9.00
CA PHE A 64 -9.84 0.29 7.85
C PHE A 64 -9.54 1.04 6.55
N GLY A 65 -9.71 2.37 6.55
CA GLY A 65 -9.34 3.22 5.43
C GLY A 65 -7.85 3.13 5.09
N LEU A 66 -6.98 3.12 6.10
CA LEU A 66 -5.52 2.96 5.92
C LEU A 66 -5.16 1.57 5.39
N SER A 67 -5.83 0.52 5.89
CA SER A 67 -5.63 -0.86 5.43
C SER A 67 -6.05 -1.03 3.96
N VAL A 68 -7.22 -0.51 3.59
CA VAL A 68 -7.68 -0.50 2.19
C VAL A 68 -6.69 0.28 1.31
N LEU A 69 -6.19 1.43 1.78
CA LEU A 69 -5.23 2.23 1.03
C LEU A 69 -3.89 1.50 0.84
N LEU A 70 -3.38 0.81 1.87
CA LEU A 70 -2.16 0.00 1.79
C LEU A 70 -2.29 -1.20 0.85
N ALA A 71 -3.49 -1.77 0.70
CA ALA A 71 -3.75 -2.84 -0.27
C ALA A 71 -4.03 -2.30 -1.68
N ALA A 72 -4.71 -1.16 -1.80
CA ALA A 72 -5.09 -0.56 -3.07
C ALA A 72 -3.89 -0.05 -3.86
N ILE A 73 -2.85 0.48 -3.20
CA ILE A 73 -1.63 0.96 -3.87
C ILE A 73 -0.92 -0.17 -4.64
N PRO A 74 -0.48 -1.30 -4.02
CA PRO A 74 0.18 -2.37 -4.75
C PRO A 74 -0.75 -3.04 -5.78
N ALA A 75 -2.05 -3.16 -5.48
CA ALA A 75 -3.03 -3.67 -6.45
C ALA A 75 -3.15 -2.77 -7.68
N TYR A 76 -3.20 -1.45 -7.49
CA TYR A 76 -3.19 -0.47 -8.59
C TYR A 76 -1.92 -0.59 -9.43
N HIS A 77 -0.76 -0.77 -8.80
CA HIS A 77 0.50 -1.01 -9.52
C HIS A 77 0.50 -2.29 -10.35
N ALA A 78 -0.05 -3.38 -9.80
CA ALA A 78 -0.20 -4.63 -10.53
C ALA A 78 -1.14 -4.45 -11.74
N LEU A 79 -2.33 -3.88 -11.53
CA LEU A 79 -3.30 -3.61 -12.60
C LEU A 79 -2.74 -2.70 -13.70
N LYS A 80 -1.98 -1.67 -13.32
CA LYS A 80 -1.27 -0.80 -14.24
C LYS A 80 -0.26 -1.59 -15.07
N ARG A 81 0.59 -2.39 -14.42
CA ARG A 81 1.63 -3.20 -15.07
C ARG A 81 1.05 -4.30 -15.96
N ASP A 82 -0.10 -4.85 -15.63
CA ASP A 82 -0.77 -5.90 -16.41
C ASP A 82 -1.54 -5.32 -17.62
N GLY A 83 -1.53 -3.98 -17.78
CA GLY A 83 -2.18 -3.30 -18.90
C GLY A 83 -3.71 -3.26 -18.80
N TRP A 84 -4.26 -3.47 -17.60
CA TRP A 84 -5.71 -3.44 -17.36
C TRP A 84 -6.29 -2.03 -17.44
N LEU A 85 -5.44 -1.01 -17.24
CA LEU A 85 -5.84 0.38 -17.44
C LEU A 85 -5.99 0.69 -18.94
N PRO A 86 -7.04 1.46 -19.32
CA PRO A 86 -7.23 1.86 -20.71
C PRO A 86 -6.06 2.75 -21.16
N ASP A 87 -5.41 2.36 -22.26
CA ASP A 87 -4.45 3.22 -22.96
C ASP A 87 -5.10 3.70 -24.26
N LEU A 88 -5.17 5.01 -24.42
CA LEU A 88 -5.79 5.67 -25.58
C LEU A 88 -4.77 5.95 -26.68
N ARG A 89 -3.48 5.67 -26.45
CA ARG A 89 -2.42 5.93 -27.43
C ARG A 89 -2.24 4.73 -28.37
N PRO A 90 -1.88 4.97 -29.64
CA PRO A 90 -1.51 3.91 -30.56
C PRO A 90 -0.35 3.08 -30.00
N GLU A 91 -0.50 1.75 -30.03
CA GLU A 91 0.56 0.82 -29.68
C GLU A 91 1.53 0.65 -30.86
N LEU A 92 2.82 0.71 -30.57
CA LEU A 92 3.90 0.40 -31.48
C LEU A 92 4.41 -1.02 -31.23
N PRO A 93 4.96 -1.71 -32.24
CA PRO A 93 5.60 -3.00 -32.00
C PRO A 93 6.79 -2.81 -31.06
N PHE A 94 6.80 -3.57 -29.96
CA PHE A 94 7.95 -3.57 -29.04
C PHE A 94 9.20 -4.08 -29.77
N PRO A 95 10.40 -3.50 -29.54
CA PRO A 95 11.63 -3.94 -30.18
C PRO A 95 11.96 -5.41 -29.92
N GLU A 96 12.86 -5.97 -30.72
CA GLU A 96 13.39 -7.31 -30.47
C GLU A 96 14.22 -7.35 -29.18
N THR A 97 14.20 -8.49 -28.50
CA THR A 97 14.99 -8.70 -27.30
C THR A 97 16.49 -8.56 -27.61
N GLY A 98 17.17 -7.73 -26.83
CA GLY A 98 18.59 -7.43 -27.03
C GLY A 98 18.84 -6.23 -27.93
N ALA A 99 17.80 -5.59 -28.49
CA ALA A 99 17.95 -4.28 -29.10
C ALA A 99 18.46 -3.28 -28.05
N VAL A 100 19.35 -2.38 -28.48
CA VAL A 100 19.96 -1.37 -27.62
C VAL A 100 19.91 0.01 -28.25
N THR A 101 19.59 1.01 -27.46
CA THR A 101 19.78 2.42 -27.81
C THR A 101 20.94 2.95 -27.00
N VAL A 102 21.99 3.40 -27.70
CA VAL A 102 23.23 3.90 -27.10
C VAL A 102 23.31 5.41 -27.25
N ASN A 103 23.85 6.07 -26.23
CA ASN A 103 24.25 7.47 -26.39
C ASN A 103 25.39 7.55 -27.42
N ALA A 104 25.36 8.54 -28.32
CA ALA A 104 26.35 8.71 -29.39
C ALA A 104 27.80 8.83 -28.88
N GLN A 105 28.01 9.19 -27.62
CA GLN A 105 29.33 9.31 -27.00
C GLN A 105 29.85 7.97 -26.45
N VAL A 106 29.08 6.89 -26.54
CA VAL A 106 29.47 5.56 -26.09
C VAL A 106 30.00 4.75 -27.26
N HIS A 107 31.29 4.46 -27.21
CA HIS A 107 31.99 3.66 -28.19
C HIS A 107 31.76 2.17 -27.95
N ALA A 108 31.21 1.46 -28.95
CA ALA A 108 30.90 0.04 -28.86
C ALA A 108 32.17 -0.81 -28.62
N GLU A 109 33.32 -0.40 -29.15
CA GLU A 109 34.62 -1.06 -28.95
C GLU A 109 35.04 -1.18 -27.47
N ASN A 110 34.50 -0.32 -26.58
CA ASN A 110 34.81 -0.35 -25.15
C ASN A 110 33.92 -1.31 -24.35
N ALA A 111 32.92 -1.94 -24.98
CA ALA A 111 31.93 -2.81 -24.34
C ALA A 111 32.47 -4.22 -24.04
N THR A 112 33.42 -4.30 -23.12
CA THR A 112 34.12 -5.55 -22.74
C THR A 112 33.45 -6.33 -21.61
N SER A 113 32.51 -5.71 -20.88
CA SER A 113 31.74 -6.40 -19.83
C SER A 113 30.39 -6.89 -20.36
N ARG A 114 29.67 -7.66 -19.55
CA ARG A 114 28.36 -8.24 -19.92
C ARG A 114 27.28 -7.84 -18.92
N LEU A 115 26.12 -7.44 -19.43
CA LEU A 115 24.88 -7.27 -18.68
C LEU A 115 23.89 -8.37 -19.05
N ILE A 116 23.49 -9.18 -18.07
CA ILE A 116 22.45 -10.20 -18.24
C ILE A 116 21.11 -9.61 -17.75
N VAL A 117 20.08 -9.67 -18.59
CA VAL A 117 18.73 -9.24 -18.22
C VAL A 117 17.78 -10.41 -18.41
N VAL A 118 17.02 -10.73 -17.37
CA VAL A 118 15.94 -11.73 -17.39
C VAL A 118 14.65 -11.03 -17.02
N THR A 119 13.65 -11.12 -17.89
CA THR A 119 12.30 -10.56 -17.69
C THR A 119 11.33 -11.63 -17.22
N ALA A 120 10.27 -11.16 -16.56
CA ALA A 120 9.16 -11.99 -16.12
C ALA A 120 7.90 -11.70 -16.98
N ASP A 121 6.78 -11.39 -16.36
CA ASP A 121 5.47 -11.20 -16.96
C ASP A 121 5.28 -9.91 -17.79
N ALA A 122 6.25 -9.00 -17.79
CA ALA A 122 6.21 -7.72 -18.51
C ALA A 122 7.40 -7.51 -19.45
N ASN A 123 7.18 -6.72 -20.50
CA ASN A 123 8.28 -6.21 -21.31
C ASN A 123 9.06 -5.20 -20.47
N ALA A 124 10.37 -5.13 -20.66
CA ALA A 124 11.23 -4.28 -19.86
C ALA A 124 12.19 -3.45 -20.73
N VAL A 125 12.44 -2.24 -20.26
CA VAL A 125 13.53 -1.38 -20.71
C VAL A 125 14.48 -1.15 -19.56
N VAL A 126 15.69 -1.66 -19.67
CA VAL A 126 16.75 -1.46 -18.69
C VAL A 126 17.63 -0.31 -19.16
N GLN A 127 17.73 0.73 -18.32
CA GLN A 127 18.48 1.93 -18.62
C GLN A 127 19.67 2.06 -17.67
N LEU A 128 20.84 2.33 -18.22
CA LEU A 128 22.07 2.63 -17.50
C LEU A 128 22.38 4.11 -17.59
N PHE A 129 22.63 4.72 -16.43
CA PHE A 129 23.00 6.12 -16.29
C PHE A 129 24.35 6.26 -15.60
N ASP A 130 25.13 7.25 -16.01
CA ASP A 130 26.32 7.67 -15.26
C ASP A 130 25.86 8.28 -13.92
N PRO A 131 26.31 7.74 -12.78
CA PRO A 131 25.86 8.20 -11.47
C PRO A 131 26.35 9.61 -11.13
N ARG A 132 27.42 10.11 -11.76
CA ARG A 132 27.98 11.45 -11.50
C ARG A 132 27.25 12.51 -12.30
N SER A 133 27.10 12.30 -13.60
CA SER A 133 26.48 13.28 -14.51
C SER A 133 24.96 13.10 -14.64
N GLY A 134 24.42 11.95 -14.25
CA GLY A 134 23.03 11.59 -14.52
C GLY A 134 22.75 11.29 -15.99
N ARG A 135 23.77 11.30 -16.85
CA ARG A 135 23.63 11.13 -18.30
C ARG A 135 23.23 9.70 -18.65
N HIS A 136 22.29 9.56 -19.57
CA HIS A 136 21.93 8.27 -20.16
C HIS A 136 23.10 7.68 -20.97
N VAL A 137 23.34 6.38 -20.80
CA VAL A 137 24.44 5.66 -21.44
C VAL A 137 23.90 4.63 -22.43
N ILE A 138 23.08 3.69 -21.94
CA ILE A 138 22.50 2.59 -22.74
C ILE A 138 21.07 2.34 -22.26
N SER A 139 20.14 2.13 -23.20
CA SER A 139 18.83 1.51 -22.97
C SER A 139 18.82 0.15 -23.65
N VAL A 140 18.30 -0.86 -22.97
CA VAL A 140 18.21 -2.25 -23.44
C VAL A 140 16.74 -2.66 -23.45
N TYR A 141 16.27 -3.21 -24.56
CA TYR A 141 14.89 -3.66 -24.71
C TYR A 141 14.82 -5.19 -24.59
N VAL A 142 13.94 -5.69 -23.73
CA VAL A 142 13.78 -7.12 -23.47
C VAL A 142 12.30 -7.45 -23.41
N ARG A 143 11.83 -8.40 -24.24
CA ARG A 143 10.44 -8.85 -24.22
C ARG A 143 10.14 -9.60 -22.92
N LYS A 144 8.86 -9.73 -22.55
CA LYS A 144 8.42 -10.58 -21.44
C LYS A 144 8.86 -12.03 -21.61
N ASN A 145 9.15 -12.70 -20.49
CA ASN A 145 9.59 -14.10 -20.38
C ASN A 145 10.83 -14.42 -21.22
N ASP A 146 11.75 -13.45 -21.35
CA ASP A 146 12.92 -13.58 -22.20
C ASP A 146 14.20 -13.29 -21.42
N ARG A 147 15.33 -13.71 -21.99
CA ARG A 147 16.65 -13.54 -21.42
C ARG A 147 17.62 -13.06 -22.50
N THR A 148 18.34 -11.99 -22.20
CA THR A 148 19.41 -11.51 -23.07
C THR A 148 20.69 -11.23 -22.30
N THR A 149 21.81 -11.29 -23.03
CA THR A 149 23.13 -10.89 -22.54
C THR A 149 23.69 -9.89 -23.52
N ILE A 150 23.89 -8.66 -23.07
CA ILE A 150 24.39 -7.58 -23.92
C ILE A 150 25.78 -7.11 -23.46
N PRO A 151 26.64 -6.67 -24.39
CA PRO A 151 27.92 -6.08 -24.03
C PRO A 151 27.72 -4.67 -23.45
N VAL A 152 28.43 -4.35 -22.37
CA VAL A 152 28.37 -3.04 -21.68
C VAL A 152 29.79 -2.58 -21.35
N PRO A 153 30.10 -1.27 -21.50
CA PRO A 153 31.41 -0.74 -21.11
C PRO A 153 31.68 -0.92 -19.61
N PRO A 154 32.91 -1.27 -19.20
CA PRO A 154 33.28 -1.31 -17.79
C PRO A 154 33.16 0.06 -17.14
N ALA A 155 32.18 0.23 -16.26
CA ALA A 155 32.05 1.38 -15.37
C ALA A 155 31.07 1.07 -14.24
N THR A 156 30.84 2.06 -13.38
CA THR A 156 29.78 2.03 -12.37
C THR A 156 28.57 2.80 -12.88
N TYR A 157 27.40 2.17 -12.92
CA TYR A 157 26.16 2.75 -13.42
C TYR A 157 25.06 2.75 -12.36
N ARG A 158 24.19 3.76 -12.45
CA ARG A 158 22.86 3.72 -11.84
C ARG A 158 21.89 3.10 -12.82
N MET A 159 21.18 2.06 -12.39
CA MET A 159 20.24 1.35 -13.25
C MET A 159 18.80 1.75 -12.93
N LYS A 160 18.04 2.08 -13.97
CA LYS A 160 16.58 2.26 -13.90
C LYS A 160 15.93 1.22 -14.80
N VAL A 161 14.78 0.72 -14.38
CA VAL A 161 13.99 -0.26 -15.13
C VAL A 161 12.63 0.36 -15.38
N ALA A 162 12.17 0.32 -16.62
CA ALA A 162 10.79 0.63 -16.99
C ALA A 162 10.13 -0.66 -17.46
N GLU A 163 8.96 -1.00 -16.92
CA GLU A 163 8.21 -2.20 -17.28
C GLU A 163 6.79 -1.85 -17.72
N GLY A 164 6.23 -2.68 -18.61
CA GLY A 164 4.82 -2.62 -19.02
C GLY A 164 4.48 -3.60 -20.13
N GLN A 165 3.19 -3.66 -20.50
CA GLN A 165 2.73 -4.56 -21.57
C GLN A 165 2.76 -3.91 -22.95
N ARG A 166 2.19 -2.69 -23.07
CA ARG A 166 1.97 -2.01 -24.36
C ARG A 166 3.07 -1.01 -24.64
N TRP A 167 3.69 -1.09 -25.80
CA TRP A 167 4.80 -0.21 -26.18
C TRP A 167 4.33 1.03 -26.93
N HIS A 168 4.87 2.20 -26.56
CA HIS A 168 4.54 3.49 -27.14
C HIS A 168 5.79 4.29 -27.58
N GLY A 169 6.94 3.63 -27.66
CA GLY A 169 8.18 4.23 -28.18
C GLY A 169 9.18 4.67 -27.10
N PRO A 170 10.38 5.12 -27.49
CA PRO A 170 11.52 5.31 -26.60
C PRO A 170 11.36 6.46 -25.59
N THR A 171 10.44 7.39 -25.83
CA THR A 171 10.15 8.52 -24.93
C THR A 171 9.01 8.21 -23.97
N ALA A 172 7.94 7.58 -24.48
CA ALA A 172 6.75 7.28 -23.69
C ALA A 172 6.80 5.89 -23.01
N PHE A 173 7.76 5.04 -23.39
CA PHE A 173 7.90 3.65 -22.98
C PHE A 173 6.59 2.87 -23.08
N PHE A 174 5.96 2.56 -21.94
CA PHE A 174 4.71 1.83 -21.88
C PHE A 174 3.50 2.73 -21.58
N GLY A 175 3.64 4.02 -21.88
CA GLY A 175 2.57 4.99 -21.75
C GLY A 175 2.11 5.12 -20.30
N SER A 176 0.79 5.17 -20.12
CA SER A 176 0.17 5.27 -18.80
C SER A 176 0.36 4.00 -17.97
N SER A 177 0.77 2.88 -18.58
CA SER A 177 1.02 1.60 -17.90
C SER A 177 2.46 1.46 -17.37
N THR A 178 3.34 2.41 -17.69
CA THR A 178 4.76 2.32 -17.32
C THR A 178 4.97 2.28 -15.81
N THR A 179 5.65 1.25 -15.35
CA THR A 179 6.15 1.13 -13.97
C THR A 179 7.64 1.36 -13.98
N TYR A 180 8.10 2.31 -13.15
CA TYR A 180 9.52 2.64 -13.04
C TYR A 180 10.08 2.14 -11.73
N GLU A 181 11.22 1.47 -11.81
CA GLU A 181 12.01 1.03 -10.66
C GLU A 181 13.43 1.55 -10.79
N THR A 182 14.01 1.98 -9.68
CA THR A 182 15.44 2.27 -9.60
C THR A 182 16.10 1.20 -8.76
N VAL A 183 17.14 0.59 -9.31
CA VAL A 183 17.95 -0.35 -8.55
C VAL A 183 18.78 0.44 -7.55
N VAL A 184 18.62 0.11 -6.27
CA VAL A 184 19.23 0.86 -5.16
C VAL A 184 20.75 0.79 -5.20
N PRO A 185 21.38 -0.41 -5.34
CA PRO A 185 22.83 -0.47 -5.48
C PRO A 185 23.28 0.01 -6.87
N LEU A 186 24.42 0.72 -6.89
CA LEU A 186 25.14 0.99 -8.13
C LEU A 186 25.67 -0.32 -8.69
N MET A 187 25.50 -0.54 -10.00
CA MET A 187 26.03 -1.70 -10.67
C MET A 187 27.44 -1.44 -11.17
N VAL A 188 28.39 -2.29 -10.75
CA VAL A 188 29.82 -2.15 -11.07
C VAL A 188 30.24 -3.19 -12.10
N PHE A 189 30.46 -2.75 -13.33
CA PHE A 189 30.95 -3.60 -14.42
C PHE A 189 32.46 -3.44 -14.55
N THR A 190 33.19 -4.57 -14.52
CA THR A 190 34.63 -4.58 -14.77
C THR A 190 34.91 -5.34 -16.06
N ARG A 191 36.15 -5.25 -16.57
CA ARG A 191 36.57 -6.00 -17.77
C ARG A 191 36.41 -7.52 -17.62
N GLN A 192 36.48 -8.03 -16.40
CA GLN A 192 36.43 -9.46 -16.10
C GLN A 192 35.10 -9.90 -15.45
N ARG A 193 34.31 -8.95 -14.93
CA ARG A 193 33.10 -9.23 -14.15
C ARG A 193 31.92 -8.44 -14.72
N GLY A 194 30.96 -9.18 -15.28
CA GLY A 194 29.64 -8.67 -15.62
C GLY A 194 28.70 -8.60 -14.41
N ASN A 195 27.53 -8.02 -14.61
CA ASN A 195 26.42 -8.09 -13.66
C ASN A 195 25.12 -8.43 -14.41
N GLY A 196 24.07 -8.74 -13.67
CA GLY A 196 22.77 -8.99 -14.25
C GLY A 196 21.65 -8.55 -13.32
N ILE A 197 20.47 -8.43 -13.91
CA ILE A 197 19.23 -8.29 -13.18
C ILE A 197 18.24 -9.38 -13.59
N ASP A 198 17.60 -9.94 -12.58
CA ASP A 198 16.43 -10.79 -12.72
C ASP A 198 15.22 -9.98 -12.26
N LEU A 199 14.29 -9.74 -13.18
CA LEU A 199 13.05 -8.99 -12.94
C LEU A 199 11.92 -9.88 -12.43
N HIS A 200 12.17 -11.17 -12.17
CA HIS A 200 11.29 -11.95 -11.32
C HIS A 200 11.31 -11.34 -9.93
N ARG A 201 10.26 -10.59 -9.58
CA ARG A 201 10.09 -10.03 -8.23
C ARG A 201 9.97 -11.16 -7.20
N ARG A 202 11.11 -11.56 -6.68
CA ARG A 202 11.24 -12.49 -5.55
C ARG A 202 11.28 -11.68 -4.26
N VAL A 203 10.54 -12.12 -3.24
CA VAL A 203 10.58 -11.51 -1.90
C VAL A 203 12.00 -11.59 -1.29
N ASP A 204 12.81 -12.54 -1.75
CA ASP A 204 14.21 -12.80 -1.38
C ASP A 204 15.21 -12.53 -2.54
N GLY A 205 14.82 -11.71 -3.53
CA GLY A 205 15.69 -11.37 -4.66
C GLY A 205 16.97 -10.63 -4.25
N THR A 206 18.10 -10.95 -4.87
CA THR A 206 19.43 -10.43 -4.51
C THR A 206 19.70 -8.96 -4.87
N LEU A 207 18.71 -8.25 -5.43
CA LEU A 207 18.82 -6.85 -5.86
C LEU A 207 17.62 -6.04 -5.37
N PRO A 208 17.76 -5.28 -4.27
CA PRO A 208 16.67 -4.42 -3.81
C PRO A 208 16.41 -3.31 -4.81
N THR A 209 15.17 -3.20 -5.29
CA THR A 209 14.68 -2.09 -6.11
C THR A 209 13.82 -1.14 -5.28
N ARG A 210 13.76 0.13 -5.69
CA ARG A 210 12.84 1.13 -5.13
C ARG A 210 11.94 1.65 -6.24
N PRO A 211 10.61 1.75 -6.00
CA PRO A 211 9.71 2.42 -6.93
C PRO A 211 10.21 3.84 -7.23
N ASN A 212 10.33 4.18 -8.52
CA ASN A 212 10.70 5.53 -8.94
C ASN A 212 9.47 6.30 -9.42
N TRP A 213 8.91 7.09 -8.52
CA TRP A 213 7.68 7.85 -8.76
C TRP A 213 7.82 8.98 -9.77
N ARG A 214 9.04 9.46 -10.02
CA ARG A 214 9.30 10.62 -10.91
C ARG A 214 9.57 10.22 -12.36
N GLY A 215 9.69 8.91 -12.65
CA GLY A 215 10.16 8.44 -13.96
C GLY A 215 11.64 8.79 -14.21
N PRO A 216 12.22 8.37 -15.34
CA PRO A 216 13.50 8.88 -15.82
C PRO A 216 13.34 10.34 -16.27
N ASP A 217 14.39 11.15 -16.09
CA ASP A 217 14.47 12.46 -16.74
C ASP A 217 14.44 12.24 -18.26
N SER A 218 13.70 13.09 -18.97
CA SER A 218 13.56 13.01 -20.42
C SER A 218 14.95 13.05 -21.09
N LEU A 219 15.19 12.08 -21.98
CA LEU A 219 16.39 11.94 -22.81
C LEU A 219 16.66 13.20 -23.65
#